data_AF-A0A3C2AC15-F1
#
_entry.id   AF-A0A3C2AC15-F1
#
_cell.length_a   1.000
_cell.length_b   1.000
_cell.length_c   1.000
_cell.angle_alpha   90.00
_cell.angle_beta   90.00
_cell.angle_gamma   90.00
#
_symmetry.space_group_name_H-M   'P 1'
#
loop_
_entity.id
_entity.type
_entity.pdbx_description
1 polymer ?
#
loop_
_entity_poly.entity_id
_entity_poly.type
_entity_poly.pdbx_seq_one_letter_code
_entity_poly.pdbx_strand_id
1 'polypeptide(L)'
;MYKIRFPLMALGMLSLIIGLWTGLSRFGWDLPELRTGLLEFHGPLMICGFLGTVIALERAVALDKSWAYIGPSLSAIGSIATIIAPYSIAGRLLMTTASLLFVFVFIAILRRQFAAFTITMGFGALVWFIGNIFWLIDYPVYLIVPWWAGFLILTIAGERLDLSRLLAPKKSAYNIFAGANILFFIGVIYATYNTATDIRIFGLGIIVITIWLILHDIVTKTIKQTGLTRFVAVCLLTGYFWLGISGLLSFFGGEFIPGTPMYDAILHSLFLGFVLAMIFGHAPIIFPAVLQVPILYSPLFYIHFALLQLSLLIRIIGDIASISHASMWGALLNAVSLILFIINTAIGGVRGLISQK
;
A
#
# COMPACT_ATOMS: atom_id res chain seq x y z
N MET A 1 -11.55 -20.23 12.88
CA MET A 1 -10.65 -19.18 12.33
C MET A 1 -11.25 -17.79 12.27
N TYR A 2 -12.56 -17.62 12.11
CA TYR A 2 -13.18 -16.28 12.12
C TYR A 2 -12.74 -15.37 13.30
N LYS A 3 -12.63 -15.93 14.51
CA LYS A 3 -12.19 -15.22 15.72
C LYS A 3 -10.80 -14.57 15.62
N ILE A 4 -9.88 -15.06 14.78
CA ILE A 4 -8.53 -14.49 14.65
C ILE A 4 -8.46 -13.31 13.68
N ARG A 5 -9.46 -13.15 12.80
CA ARG A 5 -9.46 -12.13 11.75
C ARG A 5 -9.52 -10.71 12.34
N PHE A 6 -10.38 -10.51 13.34
CA PHE A 6 -10.54 -9.21 13.98
C PHE A 6 -9.29 -8.78 14.78
N PRO A 7 -8.70 -9.63 15.66
CA PRO A 7 -7.42 -9.30 16.31
C PRO A 7 -6.30 -8.95 15.33
N LEU A 8 -6.14 -9.72 14.24
CA LEU A 8 -5.12 -9.44 13.24
C LEU A 8 -5.34 -8.11 12.52
N MET A 9 -6.59 -7.81 12.15
CA MET A 9 -6.96 -6.52 11.59
C MET A 9 -6.64 -5.39 12.58
N ALA A 10 -7.01 -5.54 13.85
CA ALA A 10 -6.77 -4.55 14.89
C ALA A 10 -5.26 -4.29 15.11
N LEU A 11 -4.43 -5.34 15.11
CA LEU A 11 -2.97 -5.19 15.21
C LEU A 11 -2.38 -4.51 13.96
N GLY A 12 -2.90 -4.81 12.76
CA GLY A 12 -2.56 -4.06 11.56
C GLY A 12 -2.90 -2.58 11.68
N MET A 13 -4.10 -2.25 12.16
CA MET A 13 -4.53 -0.85 12.39
C MET A 13 -3.71 -0.17 13.50
N LEU A 14 -3.28 -0.90 14.53
CA LEU A 14 -2.37 -0.36 15.54
C LEU A 14 -1.02 -0.01 14.90
N SER A 15 -0.47 -0.87 14.05
CA SER A 15 0.75 -0.58 13.28
C SER A 15 0.60 0.67 12.41
N LEU A 16 -0.58 0.86 11.79
CA LEU A 16 -0.91 2.09 11.06
C LEU A 16 -0.87 3.32 11.96
N ILE A 17 -1.54 3.28 13.13
CA ILE A 17 -1.61 4.42 14.05
C ILE A 17 -0.23 4.80 14.57
N ILE A 18 0.59 3.82 14.98
CA ILE A 18 1.96 4.08 15.45
C ILE A 18 2.85 4.53 14.28
N GLY A 19 2.65 4.00 13.08
CA GLY A 19 3.26 4.50 11.86
C GLY A 19 2.93 5.98 11.62
N LEU A 20 1.66 6.37 11.69
CA LEU A 20 1.27 7.78 11.57
C LEU A 20 1.92 8.68 12.62
N TRP A 21 1.91 8.23 13.89
CA TRP A 21 2.52 8.98 14.99
C TRP A 21 4.00 9.23 14.75
N THR A 22 4.75 8.16 14.47
CA THR A 22 6.19 8.25 14.16
C THR A 22 6.46 9.09 12.91
N GLY A 23 5.60 9.02 11.91
CA GLY A 23 5.68 9.85 10.70
C GLY A 23 5.52 11.34 10.98
N LEU A 24 4.56 11.73 11.84
CA LEU A 24 4.36 13.13 12.23
C LEU A 24 5.53 13.66 13.07
N SER A 25 6.03 12.86 14.02
CA SER A 25 7.21 13.22 14.82
C SER A 25 8.44 13.46 13.94
N ARG A 26 8.68 12.61 12.93
CA ARG A 26 9.78 12.82 11.95
C ARG A 26 9.65 14.11 11.16
N PHE A 27 8.41 14.57 10.95
CA PHE A 27 8.10 15.74 10.15
C PHE A 27 8.07 17.04 10.97
N GLY A 28 8.58 17.02 12.21
CA GLY A 28 8.81 18.21 13.02
C GLY A 28 7.64 18.63 13.91
N TRP A 29 6.59 17.82 14.03
CA TRP A 29 5.58 18.02 15.06
C TRP A 29 6.12 17.57 16.42
N ASP A 30 6.00 18.43 17.43
CA ASP A 30 6.44 18.16 18.81
C ASP A 30 5.49 17.17 19.50
N LEU A 31 5.65 15.90 19.17
CA LEU A 31 4.90 14.80 19.75
C LEU A 31 5.79 14.00 20.70
N PRO A 32 5.26 13.54 21.85
CA PRO A 32 5.99 12.68 22.76
C PRO A 32 6.61 11.47 22.06
N GLU A 33 7.89 11.23 22.31
CA GLU A 33 8.57 10.04 21.82
C GLU A 33 7.96 8.82 22.52
N LEU A 34 7.30 7.95 21.75
CA LEU A 34 6.71 6.74 22.30
C LEU A 34 7.77 5.75 22.78
N ARG A 35 8.90 5.70 22.07
CA ARG A 35 10.02 4.82 22.35
C ARG A 35 11.27 5.23 21.60
N THR A 36 12.42 5.16 22.27
CA THR A 36 13.72 5.47 21.68
C THR A 36 13.97 4.66 20.40
N GLY A 37 14.29 5.36 19.32
CA GLY A 37 14.64 4.78 18.02
C GLY A 37 13.46 4.38 17.13
N LEU A 38 12.22 4.48 17.63
CA LEU A 38 11.03 4.06 16.87
C LEU A 38 10.75 4.94 15.64
N LEU A 39 11.25 6.18 15.63
CA LEU A 39 11.09 7.12 14.51
C LEU A 39 11.60 6.57 13.18
N GLU A 40 12.70 5.81 13.17
CA GLU A 40 13.27 5.23 11.96
C GLU A 40 12.34 4.21 11.28
N PHE A 41 11.41 3.63 12.04
CA PHE A 41 10.60 2.49 11.63
C PHE A 41 9.21 2.86 11.09
N HIS A 42 8.93 4.14 10.84
CA HIS A 42 7.70 4.60 10.17
C HIS A 42 7.36 3.75 8.92
N GLY A 43 8.28 3.69 7.94
CA GLY A 43 8.07 2.95 6.68
C GLY A 43 7.81 1.46 6.90
N PRO A 44 8.67 0.73 7.64
CA PRO A 44 8.44 -0.67 7.99
C PRO A 44 7.09 -0.94 8.69
N LEU A 45 6.67 -0.07 9.62
CA LEU A 45 5.37 -0.22 10.30
C LEU A 45 4.19 0.01 9.37
N MET A 46 4.29 0.98 8.45
CA MET A 46 3.25 1.24 7.46
C MET A 46 3.13 0.11 6.45
N ILE A 47 4.26 -0.39 5.93
CA ILE A 47 4.24 -1.35 4.82
C ILE A 47 4.21 -2.79 5.32
N CYS A 48 5.19 -3.22 6.10
CA CYS A 48 5.24 -4.62 6.56
C CYS A 48 4.27 -4.87 7.71
N GLY A 49 4.16 -3.92 8.65
CA GLY A 49 3.27 -4.08 9.81
C GLY A 49 1.79 -3.91 9.50
N PHE A 50 1.40 -2.84 8.81
CA PHE A 50 0.00 -2.58 8.45
C PHE A 50 -0.39 -3.27 7.14
N LEU A 51 0.13 -2.82 6.00
CA LEU A 51 -0.31 -3.31 4.68
C LEU A 51 -0.03 -4.80 4.50
N GLY A 52 1.16 -5.26 4.89
CA GLY A 52 1.55 -6.67 4.85
C GLY A 52 0.60 -7.56 5.64
N THR A 53 0.20 -7.13 6.85
CA THR A 53 -0.79 -7.85 7.67
C THR A 53 -2.16 -7.90 6.99
N VAL A 54 -2.69 -6.75 6.55
CA VAL A 54 -4.06 -6.66 6.01
C VAL A 54 -4.18 -7.39 4.68
N ILE A 55 -3.23 -7.19 3.75
CA ILE A 55 -3.21 -7.86 2.45
C ILE A 55 -3.03 -9.37 2.64
N ALA A 56 -2.11 -9.80 3.52
CA ALA A 56 -1.92 -11.22 3.80
C ALA A 56 -3.15 -11.86 4.45
N LEU A 57 -3.83 -11.14 5.33
CA LEU A 57 -5.07 -11.59 5.95
C LEU A 57 -6.18 -11.76 4.93
N GLU A 58 -6.34 -10.81 4.01
CA GLU A 58 -7.32 -10.91 2.92
C GLU A 58 -7.09 -12.15 2.06
N ARG A 59 -5.85 -12.39 1.62
CA ARG A 59 -5.50 -13.58 0.83
C ARG A 59 -5.65 -14.88 1.63
N ALA A 60 -5.37 -14.86 2.94
CA ALA A 60 -5.60 -16.00 3.81
C ALA A 60 -7.09 -16.36 3.92
N VAL A 61 -7.97 -15.35 4.01
CA VAL A 61 -9.43 -15.56 3.95
C VAL A 61 -9.85 -16.13 2.59
N ALA A 62 -9.33 -15.59 1.49
CA ALA A 62 -9.67 -16.06 0.14
C ALA A 62 -9.22 -17.51 -0.13
N LEU A 63 -8.06 -17.92 0.39
CA LEU A 63 -7.54 -19.28 0.21
C LEU A 63 -8.30 -20.31 1.07
N ASP A 64 -8.91 -19.85 2.17
CA ASP A 64 -9.65 -20.61 3.18
C ASP A 64 -8.89 -21.83 3.71
N LYS A 65 -7.63 -21.61 4.11
CA LYS A 65 -6.78 -22.63 4.73
C LYS A 65 -6.20 -22.13 6.04
N SER A 66 -6.19 -23.00 7.04
CA SER A 66 -5.74 -22.72 8.40
C SER A 66 -4.32 -22.16 8.47
N TRP A 67 -3.39 -22.78 7.75
CA TRP A 67 -1.99 -22.39 7.72
C TRP A 67 -1.76 -21.01 7.07
N ALA A 68 -2.67 -20.55 6.20
CA ALA A 68 -2.53 -19.26 5.51
C ALA A 68 -2.59 -18.07 6.48
N TYR A 69 -3.19 -18.26 7.66
CA TYR A 69 -3.26 -17.24 8.72
C TYR A 69 -1.95 -17.07 9.49
N ILE A 70 -0.98 -17.97 9.35
CA ILE A 70 0.32 -17.85 10.04
C ILE A 70 1.07 -16.62 9.53
N GLY A 71 1.11 -16.39 8.21
CA GLY A 71 1.73 -15.22 7.58
C GLY A 71 1.27 -13.87 8.17
N PRO A 72 -0.03 -13.50 8.09
CA PRO A 72 -0.51 -12.25 8.68
C PRO A 72 -0.33 -12.19 10.19
N SER A 73 -0.36 -13.33 10.91
CA SER A 73 -0.08 -13.37 12.34
C SER A 73 1.36 -12.99 12.66
N LEU A 74 2.33 -13.55 11.93
CA LEU A 74 3.74 -13.19 12.11
C LEU A 74 4.02 -11.75 11.71
N SER A 75 3.35 -11.23 10.68
CA SER A 75 3.45 -9.82 10.27
C SER A 75 2.96 -8.88 11.39
N ALA A 76 1.80 -9.19 11.97
CA ALA A 76 1.21 -8.45 13.07
C ALA A 76 2.03 -8.54 14.36
N ILE A 77 2.48 -9.73 14.75
CA ILE A 77 3.32 -9.91 15.95
C ILE A 77 4.69 -9.26 15.74
N GLY A 78 5.24 -9.35 14.53
CA GLY A 78 6.48 -8.70 14.14
C GLY A 78 6.40 -7.17 14.27
N SER A 79 5.26 -6.55 13.94
CA SER A 79 5.10 -5.09 14.10
C SER A 79 5.07 -4.70 15.57
N ILE A 80 4.40 -5.48 16.41
CA ILE A 80 4.43 -5.28 17.87
C ILE A 80 5.84 -5.46 18.42
N ALA A 81 6.59 -6.47 17.95
CA ALA A 81 7.98 -6.66 18.35
C ALA A 81 8.87 -5.48 17.95
N THR A 82 8.69 -4.90 16.75
CA THR A 82 9.39 -3.68 16.34
C THR A 82 8.98 -2.47 17.19
N ILE A 83 7.70 -2.34 17.56
CA ILE A 83 7.24 -1.24 18.43
C ILE A 83 7.86 -1.37 19.83
N ILE A 84 7.90 -2.58 20.40
CA ILE A 84 8.40 -2.88 21.74
C ILE A 84 9.93 -3.01 21.79
N ALA A 85 10.61 -3.25 20.69
CA ALA A 85 12.07 -3.37 20.65
C ALA A 85 12.57 -3.05 19.23
N PRO A 86 12.64 -1.76 18.85
CA PRO A 86 12.90 -1.35 17.46
C PRO A 86 14.17 -1.93 16.86
N TYR A 87 15.26 -1.97 17.64
CA TYR A 87 16.54 -2.50 17.19
C TYR A 87 16.70 -4.02 17.38
N SER A 88 15.70 -4.71 17.93
CA SER A 88 15.73 -6.17 18.02
C SER A 88 15.54 -6.80 16.64
N ILE A 89 16.30 -7.86 16.37
CA ILE A 89 16.13 -8.66 15.14
C ILE A 89 14.77 -9.37 15.07
N ALA A 90 14.09 -9.55 16.22
CA ALA A 90 12.85 -10.31 16.31
C ALA A 90 11.76 -9.78 15.36
N GLY A 91 11.51 -8.47 15.33
CA GLY A 91 10.48 -7.88 14.46
C GLY A 91 10.77 -8.13 12.98
N ARG A 92 12.03 -7.92 12.57
CA ARG A 92 12.50 -8.13 11.20
C ARG A 92 12.42 -9.59 10.78
N LEU A 93 12.84 -10.50 11.65
CA LEU A 93 12.79 -11.95 11.40
C LEU A 93 11.34 -12.43 11.23
N LEU A 94 10.44 -11.99 12.12
CA LEU A 94 9.02 -12.34 12.06
C LEU A 94 8.36 -11.83 10.78
N MET A 95 8.60 -10.58 10.39
CA MET A 95 8.04 -10.01 9.15
C MET A 95 8.66 -10.62 7.88
N THR A 96 9.93 -11.03 7.92
CA THR A 96 10.57 -11.76 6.81
C THR A 96 9.98 -13.16 6.67
N THR A 97 9.73 -13.82 7.78
CA THR A 97 9.05 -15.13 7.79
C THR A 97 7.60 -14.99 7.32
N ALA A 98 6.92 -13.90 7.69
CA ALA A 98 5.57 -13.59 7.23
C ALA A 98 5.48 -13.47 5.71
N SER A 99 6.41 -12.72 5.10
CA SER A 99 6.46 -12.56 3.64
C SER A 99 6.85 -13.84 2.91
N LEU A 100 7.71 -14.69 3.49
CA LEU A 100 7.97 -16.05 2.96
C LEU A 100 6.70 -16.91 2.95
N LEU A 101 5.95 -16.93 4.05
CA LEU A 101 4.67 -17.65 4.11
C LEU A 101 3.66 -17.10 3.11
N PHE A 102 3.67 -15.78 2.89
CA PHE A 102 2.83 -15.14 1.88
C PHE A 102 3.21 -15.56 0.45
N VAL A 103 4.49 -15.80 0.15
CA VAL A 103 4.91 -16.45 -1.10
C VAL A 103 4.30 -17.86 -1.23
N PHE A 104 4.32 -18.66 -0.16
CA PHE A 104 3.67 -19.98 -0.18
C PHE A 104 2.15 -19.91 -0.38
N VAL A 105 1.48 -18.91 0.20
CA VAL A 105 0.05 -18.61 -0.06
C VAL A 105 -0.16 -18.39 -1.55
N PHE A 106 0.67 -17.58 -2.21
CA PHE A 106 0.57 -17.36 -3.65
C PHE A 106 0.93 -18.57 -4.51
N ILE A 107 1.88 -19.40 -4.09
CA ILE A 107 2.15 -20.69 -4.75
C ILE A 107 0.89 -21.57 -4.71
N ALA A 108 0.18 -21.62 -3.57
CA ALA A 108 -1.07 -22.36 -3.46
C ALA A 108 -2.19 -21.75 -4.34
N ILE A 109 -2.28 -20.42 -4.42
CA ILE A 109 -3.23 -19.73 -5.31
C ILE A 109 -2.93 -20.04 -6.77
N LEU A 110 -1.67 -19.93 -7.20
CA LEU A 110 -1.23 -20.22 -8.57
C LEU A 110 -1.52 -21.67 -8.99
N ARG A 111 -1.38 -22.62 -8.06
CA ARG A 111 -1.76 -24.02 -8.30
C ARG A 111 -3.26 -24.23 -8.50
N ARG A 112 -4.10 -23.38 -7.89
CA ARG A 112 -5.56 -23.42 -8.07
C ARG A 112 -6.00 -22.71 -9.34
N GLN A 113 -5.37 -21.59 -9.64
CA GLN A 113 -5.72 -20.76 -10.79
C GLN A 113 -4.46 -20.10 -11.35
N PHE A 114 -3.94 -20.66 -12.43
CA PHE A 114 -2.80 -20.10 -13.12
C PHE A 114 -3.27 -19.06 -14.14
N ALA A 115 -3.20 -17.79 -13.77
CA ALA A 115 -3.62 -16.66 -14.61
C ALA A 115 -2.66 -15.47 -14.48
N ALA A 116 -2.64 -14.59 -15.50
CA ALA A 116 -1.74 -13.44 -15.53
C ALA A 116 -1.81 -12.58 -14.25
N PHE A 117 -3.02 -12.31 -13.74
CA PHE A 117 -3.20 -11.53 -12.51
C PHE A 117 -2.66 -12.24 -11.26
N THR A 118 -2.87 -13.56 -11.12
CA THR A 118 -2.29 -14.35 -10.01
C THR A 118 -0.77 -14.42 -10.08
N ILE A 119 -0.19 -14.45 -11.29
CA ILE A 119 1.26 -14.43 -11.51
C ILE A 119 1.81 -13.08 -11.07
N THR A 120 1.21 -11.97 -11.50
CA THR A 120 1.64 -10.62 -11.11
C THR A 120 1.58 -10.41 -9.60
N MET A 121 0.48 -10.80 -8.94
CA MET A 121 0.39 -10.70 -7.48
C MET A 121 1.39 -11.64 -6.77
N GLY A 122 1.62 -12.85 -7.30
CA GLY A 122 2.64 -13.77 -6.80
C GLY A 122 4.06 -13.21 -6.90
N PHE A 123 4.37 -12.50 -7.98
CA PHE A 123 5.61 -11.71 -8.07
C PHE A 123 5.64 -10.61 -7.01
N GLY A 124 4.54 -9.89 -6.77
CA GLY A 124 4.43 -8.91 -5.67
C GLY A 124 4.82 -9.51 -4.31
N ALA A 125 4.34 -10.72 -4.00
CA ALA A 125 4.71 -11.44 -2.78
C ALA A 125 6.22 -11.77 -2.73
N LEU A 126 6.81 -12.19 -3.85
CA LEU A 126 8.24 -12.46 -3.94
C LEU A 126 9.07 -11.18 -3.74
N VAL A 127 8.68 -10.07 -4.37
CA VAL A 127 9.34 -8.77 -4.20
C VAL A 127 9.27 -8.32 -2.74
N TRP A 128 8.14 -8.52 -2.06
CA TRP A 128 8.03 -8.23 -0.62
C TRP A 128 9.00 -9.06 0.21
N PHE A 129 9.10 -10.36 -0.07
CA PHE A 129 10.00 -11.26 0.62
C PHE A 129 11.47 -10.85 0.45
N ILE A 130 11.90 -10.55 -0.77
CA ILE A 130 13.26 -10.09 -1.05
C ILE A 130 13.57 -8.77 -0.32
N GLY A 131 12.65 -7.80 -0.36
CA GLY A 131 12.80 -6.56 0.40
C GLY A 131 12.97 -6.79 1.91
N ASN A 132 12.20 -7.74 2.48
CA ASN A 132 12.35 -8.08 3.90
C ASN A 132 13.65 -8.83 4.21
N ILE A 133 14.19 -9.64 3.29
CA ILE A 133 15.53 -10.21 3.45
C ILE A 133 16.56 -9.09 3.58
N PHE A 134 16.55 -8.10 2.66
CA PHE A 134 17.48 -6.97 2.74
C PHE A 134 17.34 -6.22 4.06
N TRP A 135 16.11 -6.00 4.52
CA TRP A 135 15.89 -5.36 5.82
C TRP A 135 16.39 -6.20 7.01
N LEU A 136 16.26 -7.52 6.94
CA LEU A 136 16.74 -8.45 7.96
C LEU A 136 18.27 -8.43 8.09
N ILE A 137 18.99 -8.20 6.99
CA ILE A 137 20.45 -8.07 6.95
C ILE A 137 20.93 -6.60 7.06
N ASP A 138 20.13 -5.73 7.67
CA ASP A 138 20.48 -4.35 8.00
C ASP A 138 20.74 -3.42 6.79
N TYR A 139 20.18 -3.70 5.60
CA TYR A 139 20.24 -2.72 4.52
C TYR A 139 19.49 -1.42 4.90
N PRO A 140 19.98 -0.25 4.45
CA PRO A 140 19.28 1.01 4.66
C PRO A 140 17.86 1.00 4.08
N VAL A 141 16.89 1.47 4.86
CA VAL A 141 15.47 1.46 4.49
C VAL A 141 15.21 2.09 3.13
N TYR A 142 15.87 3.20 2.80
CA TYR A 142 15.66 3.88 1.53
C TYR A 142 16.04 3.02 0.30
N LEU A 143 16.99 2.09 0.43
CA LEU A 143 17.33 1.14 -0.65
C LEU A 143 16.30 -0.01 -0.76
N ILE A 144 15.57 -0.28 0.32
CA ILE A 144 14.59 -1.36 0.40
C ILE A 144 13.20 -0.91 -0.05
N VAL A 145 12.88 0.37 0.15
CA VAL A 145 11.58 0.97 -0.17
C VAL A 145 11.10 0.68 -1.61
N PRO A 146 11.94 0.68 -2.67
CA PRO A 146 11.52 0.27 -4.01
C PRO A 146 10.96 -1.17 -4.08
N TRP A 147 11.49 -2.10 -3.29
CA TRP A 147 10.95 -3.47 -3.19
C TRP A 147 9.56 -3.46 -2.55
N TRP A 148 9.40 -2.73 -1.46
CA TRP A 148 8.11 -2.60 -0.78
C TRP A 148 7.07 -1.85 -1.62
N ALA A 149 7.48 -0.83 -2.37
CA ALA A 149 6.65 -0.19 -3.38
C ALA A 149 6.24 -1.20 -4.47
N GLY A 150 7.19 -2.03 -4.93
CA GLY A 150 6.92 -3.06 -5.93
C GLY A 150 5.96 -4.15 -5.46
N PHE A 151 6.03 -4.56 -4.20
CA PHE A 151 5.02 -5.42 -3.58
C PHE A 151 3.62 -4.85 -3.75
N LEU A 152 3.40 -3.59 -3.40
CA LEU A 152 2.08 -2.97 -3.43
C LEU A 152 1.63 -2.68 -4.87
N ILE A 153 2.50 -2.15 -5.72
CA ILE A 153 2.19 -1.86 -7.13
C ILE A 153 1.79 -3.14 -7.86
N LEU A 154 2.59 -4.20 -7.75
CA LEU A 154 2.31 -5.48 -8.44
C LEU A 154 1.05 -6.15 -7.88
N THR A 155 0.83 -6.08 -6.56
CA THR A 155 -0.39 -6.63 -5.95
C THR A 155 -1.63 -5.90 -6.47
N ILE A 156 -1.65 -4.57 -6.39
CA ILE A 156 -2.78 -3.75 -6.84
C ILE A 156 -2.99 -3.90 -8.35
N ALA A 157 -1.93 -3.78 -9.15
CA ALA A 157 -2.02 -3.91 -10.60
C ALA A 157 -2.50 -5.31 -11.03
N GLY A 158 -2.07 -6.36 -10.32
CA GLY A 158 -2.58 -7.72 -10.48
C GLY A 158 -4.07 -7.80 -10.19
N GLU A 159 -4.54 -7.28 -9.05
CA GLU A 159 -5.98 -7.23 -8.75
C GLU A 159 -6.79 -6.46 -9.81
N ARG A 160 -6.23 -5.36 -10.33
CA ARG A 160 -6.88 -4.58 -11.39
C ARG A 160 -6.97 -5.37 -12.69
N LEU A 161 -5.92 -6.10 -13.04
CA LEU A 161 -5.92 -6.98 -14.20
C LEU A 161 -7.01 -8.06 -14.11
N ASP A 162 -7.31 -8.58 -12.91
CA ASP A 162 -8.41 -9.55 -12.72
C ASP A 162 -9.77 -8.94 -13.09
N LEU A 163 -10.04 -7.70 -12.65
CA LEU A 163 -11.29 -7.00 -12.99
C LEU A 163 -11.33 -6.56 -14.46
N SER A 164 -10.19 -6.15 -15.04
CA SER A 164 -10.08 -5.82 -16.46
C SER A 164 -10.44 -6.99 -17.37
N ARG A 165 -10.35 -8.24 -16.90
CA ARG A 165 -10.80 -9.42 -17.67
C ARG A 165 -12.26 -9.31 -18.10
N LEU A 166 -13.10 -8.62 -17.34
CA LEU A 166 -14.51 -8.37 -17.68
C LEU A 166 -14.68 -7.50 -18.94
N LEU A 167 -13.65 -6.73 -19.31
CA LEU A 167 -13.60 -5.97 -20.56
C LEU A 167 -13.03 -6.77 -21.75
N ALA A 168 -12.63 -8.03 -21.53
CA ALA A 168 -12.01 -8.90 -22.54
C ALA A 168 -10.86 -8.24 -23.35
N PRO A 169 -9.81 -7.72 -22.68
CA PRO A 169 -8.71 -7.05 -23.36
C PRO A 169 -7.98 -7.98 -24.35
N LYS A 170 -7.49 -7.39 -25.46
CA LYS A 170 -6.74 -8.12 -26.49
C LYS A 170 -5.44 -8.70 -25.92
N LYS A 171 -4.93 -9.78 -26.53
CA LYS A 171 -3.64 -10.41 -26.15
C LYS A 171 -2.47 -9.42 -26.09
N SER A 172 -2.45 -8.42 -26.97
CA SER A 172 -1.44 -7.35 -26.96
C SER A 172 -1.42 -6.56 -25.66
N ALA A 173 -2.58 -6.29 -25.05
CA ALA A 173 -2.65 -5.58 -23.77
C ALA A 173 -2.01 -6.40 -22.64
N TYR A 174 -2.23 -7.72 -22.60
CA TYR A 174 -1.55 -8.59 -21.64
C TYR A 174 -0.03 -8.60 -21.82
N ASN A 175 0.45 -8.61 -23.08
CA ASN A 175 1.89 -8.56 -23.36
C ASN A 175 2.52 -7.22 -22.94
N ILE A 176 1.84 -6.10 -23.20
CA ILE A 176 2.29 -4.76 -22.77
C ILE A 176 2.34 -4.71 -21.25
N PHE A 177 1.32 -5.24 -20.56
CA PHE A 177 1.31 -5.31 -19.09
C PHE A 177 2.47 -6.13 -18.54
N ALA A 178 2.73 -7.31 -19.12
CA ALA A 178 3.86 -8.15 -18.73
C ALA A 178 5.20 -7.43 -18.95
N GLY A 179 5.39 -6.79 -20.11
CA GLY A 179 6.59 -5.99 -20.40
C GLY A 179 6.77 -4.81 -19.43
N ALA A 180 5.68 -4.13 -19.06
CA ALA A 180 5.69 -3.04 -18.10
C ALA A 180 6.13 -3.52 -16.70
N ASN A 181 5.62 -4.66 -16.24
CA ASN A 181 6.02 -5.26 -14.96
C ASN A 181 7.49 -5.70 -14.97
N ILE A 182 7.98 -6.26 -16.08
CA ILE A 182 9.39 -6.63 -16.23
C ILE A 182 10.28 -5.39 -16.15
N LEU A 183 9.94 -4.33 -16.89
CA LEU A 183 10.67 -3.07 -16.86
C LEU A 183 10.70 -2.45 -15.45
N PHE A 184 9.55 -2.44 -14.79
CA PHE A 184 9.44 -1.97 -13.41
C PHE A 184 10.32 -2.80 -12.46
N PHE A 185 10.31 -4.13 -12.58
CA PHE A 185 11.13 -5.01 -11.75
C PHE A 185 12.63 -4.81 -11.98
N ILE A 186 13.06 -4.62 -13.23
CA ILE A 186 14.44 -4.22 -13.55
C ILE A 186 14.78 -2.91 -12.83
N GLY A 187 13.86 -1.93 -12.84
CA GLY A 187 14.02 -0.67 -12.11
C GLY A 187 14.19 -0.86 -10.59
N VAL A 188 13.43 -1.75 -9.96
CA VAL A 188 13.56 -2.09 -8.53
C VAL A 188 14.95 -2.67 -8.22
N ILE A 189 15.42 -3.62 -9.03
CA ILE A 189 16.75 -4.21 -8.87
C ILE A 189 17.82 -3.12 -9.04
N TYR A 190 17.74 -2.34 -10.11
CA TYR A 190 18.70 -1.29 -10.43
C TYR A 190 18.80 -0.24 -9.31
N ALA A 191 17.66 0.20 -8.75
CA ALA A 191 17.60 1.14 -7.64
C ALA A 191 18.30 0.65 -6.37
N THR A 192 18.47 -0.67 -6.21
CA THR A 192 19.09 -1.26 -5.01
C THR A 192 20.62 -1.27 -5.09
N TYR A 193 21.17 -1.47 -6.29
CA TYR A 193 22.61 -1.67 -6.48
C TYR A 193 23.35 -0.43 -7.01
N ASN A 194 22.63 0.57 -7.51
CA ASN A 194 23.26 1.77 -8.04
C ASN A 194 23.69 2.73 -6.93
N THR A 195 25.00 2.99 -6.84
CA THR A 195 25.61 3.94 -5.90
C THR A 195 25.14 5.39 -6.11
N ALA A 196 24.61 5.73 -7.28
CA ALA A 196 24.07 7.06 -7.60
C ALA A 196 22.61 7.25 -7.19
N THR A 197 21.95 6.24 -6.59
CA THR A 197 20.52 6.29 -6.20
C THR A 197 19.56 6.64 -7.36
N ASP A 198 19.95 6.31 -8.59
CA ASP A 198 19.17 6.56 -9.80
C ASP A 198 17.95 5.63 -9.89
N ILE A 199 16.76 6.23 -9.92
CA ILE A 199 15.47 5.52 -10.00
C ILE A 199 14.70 5.80 -11.30
N ARG A 200 15.36 6.25 -12.36
CA ARG A 200 14.67 6.58 -13.63
C ARG A 200 14.01 5.38 -14.27
N ILE A 201 14.69 4.22 -14.29
CA ILE A 201 14.11 2.98 -14.84
C ILE A 201 12.89 2.54 -14.03
N PHE A 202 12.95 2.68 -12.70
CA PHE A 202 11.82 2.45 -11.80
C PHE A 202 10.64 3.38 -12.15
N GLY A 203 10.91 4.68 -12.31
CA GLY A 203 9.91 5.67 -12.74
C GLY A 203 9.27 5.35 -14.09
N LEU A 204 10.09 4.96 -15.09
CA LEU A 204 9.59 4.58 -16.40
C LEU A 204 8.66 3.36 -16.32
N GLY A 205 9.01 2.34 -15.53
CA GLY A 205 8.14 1.19 -15.28
C GLY A 205 6.79 1.61 -14.68
N ILE A 206 6.80 2.49 -13.69
CA ILE A 206 5.58 3.05 -13.08
C ILE A 206 4.73 3.80 -14.10
N ILE A 207 5.33 4.64 -14.95
CA ILE A 207 4.61 5.40 -15.98
C ILE A 207 3.91 4.44 -16.95
N VAL A 208 4.61 3.42 -17.45
CA VAL A 208 4.02 2.45 -18.40
C VAL A 208 2.89 1.64 -17.73
N ILE A 209 3.05 1.20 -16.48
CA ILE A 209 1.99 0.54 -15.71
C ILE A 209 0.78 1.47 -15.55
N THR A 210 1.01 2.74 -15.22
CA THR A 210 -0.05 3.75 -15.04
C THR A 210 -0.85 3.95 -16.32
N ILE A 211 -0.15 4.14 -17.46
CA ILE A 211 -0.79 4.29 -18.77
C ILE A 211 -1.63 3.05 -19.09
N TRP A 212 -1.10 1.85 -18.83
CA TRP A 212 -1.83 0.62 -19.05
C TRP A 212 -3.12 0.56 -18.22
N LEU A 213 -3.06 0.90 -16.92
CA LEU A 213 -4.22 0.90 -16.03
C LEU A 213 -5.30 1.89 -16.51
N ILE A 214 -4.92 3.10 -16.90
CA ILE A 214 -5.86 4.11 -17.41
C ILE A 214 -6.59 3.61 -18.67
N LEU A 215 -5.88 2.91 -19.56
CA LEU A 215 -6.42 2.47 -20.85
C LEU A 215 -7.26 1.19 -20.75
N HIS A 216 -6.94 0.30 -19.81
CA HIS A 216 -7.48 -1.07 -19.80
C HIS A 216 -8.27 -1.44 -18.54
N ASP A 217 -8.37 -0.56 -17.55
CA ASP A 217 -9.20 -0.78 -16.37
C ASP A 217 -10.69 -0.47 -16.63
N ILE A 218 -11.57 -1.26 -16.01
CA ILE A 218 -13.02 -1.06 -15.96
C ILE A 218 -13.43 0.24 -15.28
N VAL A 219 -12.52 0.90 -14.56
CA VAL A 219 -12.75 2.15 -13.84
C VAL A 219 -13.37 3.25 -14.71
N THR A 220 -13.00 3.29 -16.00
CA THR A 220 -13.54 4.25 -16.99
C THR A 220 -15.03 4.06 -17.28
N LYS A 221 -15.56 2.87 -16.99
CA LYS A 221 -16.99 2.54 -17.08
C LYS A 221 -17.68 2.71 -15.74
N THR A 222 -17.08 2.23 -14.66
CA THR A 222 -17.69 2.28 -13.31
C THR A 222 -17.80 3.70 -12.75
N ILE A 223 -16.96 4.64 -13.20
CA ILE A 223 -17.07 6.06 -12.83
C ILE A 223 -18.41 6.69 -13.23
N LYS A 224 -19.11 6.13 -14.20
CA LYS A 224 -20.44 6.60 -14.65
C LYS A 224 -21.59 6.04 -13.81
N GLN A 225 -21.33 5.10 -12.91
CA GLN A 225 -22.33 4.54 -12.00
C GLN A 225 -22.60 5.49 -10.83
N THR A 226 -23.39 5.05 -9.85
CA THR A 226 -23.72 5.81 -8.64
C THR A 226 -23.39 5.02 -7.37
N GLY A 227 -23.46 5.67 -6.21
CA GLY A 227 -23.22 5.02 -4.92
C GLY A 227 -21.77 4.57 -4.73
N LEU A 228 -21.59 3.43 -4.05
CA LEU A 228 -20.28 2.89 -3.70
C LEU A 228 -19.40 2.65 -4.94
N THR A 229 -19.95 2.11 -6.02
CA THR A 229 -19.16 1.79 -7.22
C THR A 229 -18.55 3.04 -7.84
N ARG A 230 -19.27 4.18 -7.83
CA ARG A 230 -18.71 5.46 -8.27
C ARG A 230 -17.63 5.97 -7.32
N PHE A 231 -17.83 5.85 -6.02
CA PHE A 231 -16.83 6.25 -5.02
C PHE A 231 -15.52 5.46 -5.19
N VAL A 232 -15.61 4.14 -5.35
CA VAL A 232 -14.46 3.28 -5.67
C VAL A 232 -13.79 3.78 -6.94
N ALA A 233 -14.55 4.01 -8.02
CA ALA A 233 -13.99 4.46 -9.28
C ALA A 233 -13.26 5.81 -9.19
N VAL A 234 -13.79 6.77 -8.41
CA VAL A 234 -13.11 8.05 -8.12
C VAL A 234 -11.78 7.81 -7.41
N CYS A 235 -11.78 7.00 -6.35
CA CYS A 235 -10.56 6.69 -5.62
C CYS A 235 -9.49 6.03 -6.51
N LEU A 236 -9.89 5.10 -7.37
CA LEU A 236 -8.98 4.39 -8.28
C LEU A 236 -8.39 5.31 -9.34
N LEU A 237 -9.22 6.12 -10.01
CA LEU A 237 -8.75 7.07 -11.03
C LEU A 237 -7.77 8.09 -10.43
N THR A 238 -8.09 8.63 -9.26
CA THR A 238 -7.17 9.52 -8.54
C THR A 238 -5.90 8.80 -8.10
N GLY A 239 -6.00 7.53 -7.69
CA GLY A 239 -4.84 6.71 -7.42
C GLY A 239 -3.93 6.57 -8.64
N TYR A 240 -4.49 6.31 -9.84
CA TYR A 240 -3.71 6.24 -11.07
C TYR A 240 -3.04 7.56 -11.42
N PHE A 241 -3.73 8.68 -11.20
CA PHE A 241 -3.12 10.00 -11.34
C PHE A 241 -1.87 10.13 -10.47
N TRP A 242 -1.95 9.81 -9.18
CA TRP A 242 -0.82 9.89 -8.27
C TRP A 242 0.30 8.88 -8.53
N LEU A 243 -0.05 7.67 -8.99
CA LEU A 243 0.94 6.70 -9.45
C LEU A 243 1.74 7.28 -10.64
N GLY A 244 1.05 7.92 -11.58
CA GLY A 244 1.66 8.63 -12.69
C GLY A 244 2.58 9.77 -12.23
N ILE A 245 2.14 10.59 -11.28
CA ILE A 245 2.98 11.65 -10.67
C ILE A 245 4.23 11.05 -10.03
N SER A 246 4.10 9.99 -9.23
CA SER A 246 5.25 9.32 -8.61
C SER A 246 6.24 8.80 -9.66
N GLY A 247 5.74 8.20 -10.74
CA GLY A 247 6.55 7.73 -11.86
C GLY A 247 7.27 8.85 -12.61
N LEU A 248 6.57 9.97 -12.87
CA LEU A 248 7.13 11.15 -13.54
C LEU A 248 8.21 11.82 -12.68
N LEU A 249 7.95 12.02 -11.39
CA LEU A 249 8.94 12.55 -10.45
C LEU A 249 10.17 11.65 -10.36
N SER A 250 9.99 10.33 -10.33
CA SER A 250 11.09 9.36 -10.36
C SER A 250 11.90 9.41 -11.67
N PHE A 251 11.22 9.51 -12.82
CA PHE A 251 11.85 9.50 -14.14
C PHE A 251 12.61 10.79 -14.46
N PHE A 252 12.05 11.95 -14.11
CA PHE A 252 12.68 13.25 -14.39
C PHE A 252 13.59 13.72 -13.25
N GLY A 253 13.22 13.46 -12.00
CA GLY A 253 14.04 13.80 -10.84
C GLY A 253 15.26 12.91 -10.71
N GLY A 254 15.12 11.59 -10.90
CA GLY A 254 16.21 10.60 -10.89
C GLY A 254 16.88 10.36 -9.54
N GLU A 255 16.93 11.35 -8.65
CA GLU A 255 17.57 11.26 -7.34
C GLU A 255 16.64 10.68 -6.28
N PHE A 256 17.07 9.58 -5.65
CA PHE A 256 16.33 8.92 -4.58
C PHE A 256 17.11 8.92 -3.27
N ILE A 257 17.44 10.12 -2.81
CA ILE A 257 18.28 10.36 -1.64
C ILE A 257 17.40 10.86 -0.47
N PRO A 258 17.42 10.19 0.70
CA PRO A 258 16.68 10.63 1.87
C PRO A 258 16.98 12.08 2.26
N GLY A 259 15.94 12.82 2.64
CA GLY A 259 16.05 14.24 3.02
C GLY A 259 16.02 15.22 1.85
N THR A 260 15.99 14.75 0.60
CA THR A 260 15.74 15.63 -0.55
C THR A 260 14.24 15.86 -0.75
N PRO A 261 13.84 17.06 -1.25
CA PRO A 261 12.48 17.35 -1.72
C PRO A 261 11.83 16.25 -2.56
N MET A 262 12.60 15.68 -3.48
CA MET A 262 12.10 14.70 -4.45
C MET A 262 11.80 13.36 -3.81
N TYR A 263 12.61 12.93 -2.83
CA TYR A 263 12.44 11.65 -2.13
C TYR A 263 11.07 11.55 -1.45
N ASP A 264 10.72 12.54 -0.62
CA ASP A 264 9.42 12.53 0.06
C ASP A 264 8.26 12.71 -0.92
N ALA A 265 8.40 13.56 -1.94
CA ALA A 265 7.35 13.78 -2.93
C ALA A 265 7.02 12.49 -3.72
N ILE A 266 8.04 11.75 -4.17
CA ILE A 266 7.88 10.47 -4.87
C ILE A 266 7.12 9.47 -3.99
N LEU A 267 7.56 9.32 -2.74
CA LEU A 267 7.03 8.30 -1.84
C LEU A 267 5.62 8.60 -1.38
N HIS A 268 5.31 9.85 -1.07
CA HIS A 268 3.96 10.20 -0.62
C HIS A 268 2.97 10.23 -1.79
N SER A 269 3.41 10.59 -3.01
CA SER A 269 2.60 10.38 -4.22
C SER A 269 2.26 8.90 -4.41
N LEU A 270 3.21 7.99 -4.17
CA LEU A 270 2.99 6.55 -4.29
C LEU A 270 2.13 5.98 -3.16
N PHE A 271 2.58 6.09 -1.92
CA PHE A 271 1.97 5.40 -0.79
C PHE A 271 0.67 6.09 -0.33
N LEU A 272 0.63 7.42 -0.21
CA LEU A 272 -0.60 8.12 0.16
C LEU A 272 -1.50 8.34 -1.07
N GLY A 273 -0.93 8.83 -2.16
CA GLY A 273 -1.70 9.19 -3.35
C GLY A 273 -2.28 7.99 -4.08
N PHE A 274 -1.47 6.96 -4.35
CA PHE A 274 -1.91 5.76 -5.05
C PHE A 274 -2.42 4.67 -4.09
N VAL A 275 -1.57 4.18 -3.17
CA VAL A 275 -1.92 3.00 -2.36
C VAL A 275 -3.08 3.29 -1.40
N LEU A 276 -3.05 4.39 -0.63
CA LEU A 276 -4.16 4.67 0.28
C LEU A 276 -5.45 5.05 -0.43
N ALA A 277 -5.39 5.68 -1.61
CA ALA A 277 -6.59 5.86 -2.44
C ALA A 277 -7.22 4.51 -2.81
N MET A 278 -6.41 3.50 -3.16
CA MET A 278 -6.90 2.14 -3.41
C MET A 278 -7.57 1.53 -2.17
N ILE A 279 -6.97 1.71 -0.99
CA ILE A 279 -7.53 1.20 0.27
C ILE A 279 -8.84 1.90 0.59
N PHE A 280 -8.94 3.22 0.45
CA PHE A 280 -10.17 3.95 0.72
C PHE A 280 -11.31 3.48 -0.19
N GLY A 281 -11.02 3.30 -1.48
CA GLY A 281 -11.99 2.78 -2.45
C GLY A 281 -12.46 1.35 -2.12
N HIS A 282 -11.55 0.46 -1.74
CA HIS A 282 -11.87 -0.95 -1.54
C HIS A 282 -12.26 -1.36 -0.12
N ALA A 283 -11.95 -0.57 0.90
CA ALA A 283 -12.23 -0.94 2.29
C ALA A 283 -13.72 -1.29 2.54
N PRO A 284 -14.72 -0.57 1.97
CA PRO A 284 -16.13 -0.96 2.09
C PRO A 284 -16.48 -2.31 1.45
N ILE A 285 -15.59 -2.89 0.64
CA ILE A 285 -15.74 -4.18 -0.05
C ILE A 285 -14.90 -5.26 0.65
N ILE A 286 -13.64 -4.94 0.98
CA ILE A 286 -12.69 -5.87 1.60
C ILE A 286 -13.07 -6.17 3.05
N PHE A 287 -13.43 -5.16 3.85
CA PHE A 287 -13.72 -5.37 5.26
C PHE A 287 -14.94 -6.29 5.48
N PRO A 288 -16.05 -6.18 4.74
CA PRO A 288 -17.11 -7.18 4.79
C PRO A 288 -16.63 -8.58 4.42
N ALA A 289 -15.81 -8.73 3.39
CA ALA A 289 -15.31 -10.04 2.97
C ALA A 289 -14.43 -10.69 4.06
N VAL A 290 -13.56 -9.91 4.71
CA VAL A 290 -12.62 -10.40 5.73
C VAL A 290 -13.31 -10.56 7.09
N LEU A 291 -13.89 -9.48 7.60
CA LEU A 291 -14.45 -9.40 8.95
C LEU A 291 -15.89 -9.90 9.02
N GLN A 292 -16.58 -10.16 7.90
CA GLN A 292 -18.01 -10.52 7.87
C GLN A 292 -18.89 -9.49 8.59
N VAL A 293 -18.48 -8.23 8.53
CA VAL A 293 -19.23 -7.08 9.06
C VAL A 293 -19.66 -6.23 7.86
N PRO A 294 -20.97 -6.06 7.60
CA PRO A 294 -21.42 -5.21 6.49
C PRO A 294 -21.00 -3.76 6.74
N ILE A 295 -20.31 -3.14 5.79
CA ILE A 295 -19.96 -1.72 5.84
C ILE A 295 -20.96 -0.98 4.96
N LEU A 296 -21.87 -0.22 5.57
CA LEU A 296 -22.81 0.61 4.81
C LEU A 296 -22.10 1.84 4.26
N TYR A 297 -22.07 1.95 2.93
CA TYR A 297 -21.58 3.13 2.25
C TYR A 297 -22.47 4.35 2.55
N SER A 298 -21.83 5.52 2.71
CA SER A 298 -22.51 6.82 2.73
C SER A 298 -21.67 7.87 2.00
N PRO A 299 -22.28 8.95 1.48
CA PRO A 299 -21.53 10.03 0.82
C PRO A 299 -20.46 10.69 1.69
N LEU A 300 -20.50 10.54 3.03
CA LEU A 300 -19.48 11.02 3.95
C LEU A 300 -18.09 10.41 3.69
N PHE A 301 -18.01 9.28 2.98
CA PHE A 301 -16.73 8.70 2.56
C PHE A 301 -15.93 9.64 1.64
N TYR A 302 -16.60 10.52 0.89
CA TYR A 302 -15.90 11.54 0.11
C TYR A 302 -15.16 12.57 0.97
N ILE A 303 -15.53 12.76 2.24
CA ILE A 303 -14.91 13.79 3.10
C ILE A 303 -13.46 13.44 3.43
N HIS A 304 -13.21 12.24 3.98
CA HIS A 304 -11.83 11.83 4.29
C HIS A 304 -11.00 11.73 3.01
N PHE A 305 -11.60 11.27 1.91
CA PHE A 305 -10.90 11.17 0.64
C PHE A 305 -10.55 12.55 0.07
N ALA A 306 -11.47 13.50 0.03
CA ALA A 306 -11.20 14.87 -0.42
C ALA A 306 -10.13 15.56 0.45
N LEU A 307 -10.18 15.34 1.77
CA LEU A 307 -9.15 15.83 2.68
C LEU A 307 -7.78 15.23 2.35
N LEU A 308 -7.70 13.93 2.04
CA LEU A 308 -6.45 13.30 1.60
C LEU A 308 -5.92 13.99 0.34
N GLN A 309 -6.78 14.22 -0.66
CA GLN A 309 -6.34 14.82 -1.93
C GLN A 309 -5.81 16.24 -1.74
N LEU A 310 -6.53 17.07 -0.98
CA LEU A 310 -6.12 18.45 -0.73
C LEU A 310 -4.83 18.51 0.10
N SER A 311 -4.75 17.70 1.17
CA SER A 311 -3.58 17.67 2.05
C SER A 311 -2.34 17.08 1.38
N LEU A 312 -2.51 16.07 0.54
CA LEU A 312 -1.43 15.51 -0.27
C LEU A 312 -0.95 16.53 -1.30
N LEU A 313 -1.84 17.26 -1.98
CA LEU A 313 -1.44 18.31 -2.90
C LEU A 313 -0.59 19.39 -2.20
N ILE A 314 -1.05 19.87 -1.04
CA ILE A 314 -0.30 20.82 -0.20
C ILE A 314 1.07 20.25 0.15
N ARG A 315 1.12 18.97 0.55
CA ARG A 315 2.37 18.29 0.91
C ARG A 315 3.35 18.21 -0.25
N ILE A 316 2.92 17.69 -1.41
CA ILE A 316 3.78 17.50 -2.57
C ILE A 316 4.29 18.84 -3.12
N ILE A 317 3.44 19.87 -3.16
CA ILE A 317 3.87 21.22 -3.54
C ILE A 317 4.87 21.75 -2.52
N GLY A 318 4.62 21.58 -1.22
CA GLY A 318 5.55 21.96 -0.16
C GLY A 318 6.90 21.27 -0.30
N ASP A 319 6.90 19.96 -0.57
CA ASP A 319 8.12 19.16 -0.72
C ASP A 319 8.93 19.69 -1.91
N ILE A 320 8.34 19.74 -3.12
CA ILE A 320 9.03 20.18 -4.35
C ILE A 320 9.48 21.65 -4.25
N ALA A 321 8.67 22.52 -3.66
CA ALA A 321 9.02 23.94 -3.47
C ALA A 321 9.91 24.19 -2.24
N SER A 322 10.26 23.15 -1.48
CA SER A 322 11.04 23.25 -0.23
C SER A 322 10.41 24.19 0.82
N ILE A 323 9.07 24.24 0.89
CA ILE A 323 8.30 25.03 1.86
C ILE A 323 7.93 24.15 3.05
N SER A 324 8.79 24.11 4.07
CA SER A 324 8.67 23.23 5.24
C SER A 324 7.29 23.27 5.90
N HIS A 325 6.73 24.46 6.16
CA HIS A 325 5.42 24.61 6.80
C HIS A 325 4.28 23.97 5.99
N ALA A 326 4.31 24.09 4.65
CA ALA A 326 3.31 23.47 3.80
C ALA A 326 3.39 21.94 3.91
N SER A 327 4.59 21.37 3.87
CA SER A 327 4.78 19.93 4.02
C SER A 327 4.37 19.44 5.42
N MET A 328 4.65 20.19 6.48
CA MET A 328 4.24 19.87 7.86
C MET A 328 2.72 19.81 8.04
N TRP A 329 2.01 20.83 7.57
CA TRP A 329 0.55 20.87 7.64
C TRP A 329 -0.09 19.82 6.71
N GLY A 330 0.48 19.62 5.52
CA GLY A 330 0.08 18.56 4.62
C GLY A 330 0.22 17.18 5.28
N ALA A 331 1.33 16.90 5.98
CA ALA A 331 1.53 15.66 6.72
C ALA A 331 0.50 15.45 7.84
N LEU A 332 0.21 16.50 8.64
CA LEU A 332 -0.81 16.44 9.69
C LEU A 332 -2.20 16.15 9.12
N LEU A 333 -2.61 16.88 8.09
CA LEU A 333 -3.92 16.73 7.47
C LEU A 333 -4.07 15.38 6.76
N ASN A 334 -2.99 14.83 6.20
CA ASN A 334 -2.95 13.45 5.72
C ASN A 334 -3.26 12.48 6.87
N ALA A 335 -2.58 12.59 8.01
CA ALA A 335 -2.85 11.73 9.17
C ALA A 335 -4.30 11.86 9.67
N VAL A 336 -4.84 13.08 9.75
CA VAL A 336 -6.24 13.33 10.10
C VAL A 336 -7.20 12.65 9.12
N SER A 337 -6.92 12.71 7.81
CA SER A 337 -7.71 12.00 6.80
C SER A 337 -7.76 10.49 7.07
N LEU A 338 -6.64 9.86 7.43
CA LEU A 338 -6.59 8.43 7.72
C LEU A 338 -7.39 8.08 8.97
N ILE A 339 -7.33 8.90 10.02
CA ILE A 339 -8.15 8.71 11.23
C ILE A 339 -9.64 8.86 10.90
N LEU A 340 -10.03 9.87 10.11
CA LEU A 340 -11.41 10.05 9.65
C LEU A 340 -11.89 8.87 8.79
N PHE A 341 -11.01 8.28 7.97
CA PHE A 341 -11.31 7.06 7.22
C PHE A 341 -11.63 5.89 8.15
N ILE A 342 -10.83 5.66 9.20
CA ILE A 342 -11.06 4.59 10.18
C ILE A 342 -12.41 4.82 10.89
N ILE A 343 -12.67 6.04 11.34
CA ILE A 343 -13.93 6.41 12.03
C ILE A 343 -15.13 6.20 11.10
N ASN A 344 -15.10 6.73 9.88
CA ASN A 344 -16.21 6.60 8.93
C ASN A 344 -16.49 5.13 8.58
N THR A 345 -15.44 4.32 8.43
CA THR A 345 -15.57 2.90 8.14
C THR A 345 -16.15 2.14 9.33
N ALA A 346 -15.70 2.44 10.55
CA ALA A 346 -16.24 1.85 11.78
C ALA A 346 -17.73 2.21 11.97
N ILE A 347 -18.11 3.47 11.77
CA ILE A 347 -19.52 3.92 11.83
C ILE A 347 -20.35 3.19 10.76
N GLY A 348 -19.84 3.05 9.54
CA GLY A 348 -20.47 2.28 8.48
C GLY A 348 -20.70 0.82 8.87
N GLY A 349 -19.73 0.20 9.57
CA GLY A 349 -19.84 -1.15 10.11
C GLY A 349 -20.87 -1.29 11.23
N VAL A 350 -20.88 -0.36 12.19
CA VAL A 350 -21.86 -0.34 13.29
C VAL A 350 -23.27 -0.20 12.74
N ARG A 351 -23.50 0.74 11.80
CA ARG A 351 -24.81 0.92 11.15
C ARG A 351 -25.22 -0.35 10.38
N GLY A 352 -24.29 -0.99 9.71
CA GLY A 352 -24.53 -2.25 9.01
C GLY A 352 -24.99 -3.36 9.95
N LEU A 353 -24.30 -3.55 11.08
CA LEU A 353 -24.69 -4.54 12.09
C LEU A 353 -26.06 -4.25 12.72
N ILE A 354 -26.39 -2.97 12.93
CA ILE A 354 -27.71 -2.58 13.43
C ILE A 354 -28.80 -2.90 12.40
N SER A 355 -28.56 -2.64 11.11
CA SER A 355 -29.54 -2.89 10.04
C SER A 355 -29.85 -4.37 9.78
N GLN A 356 -29.02 -5.28 10.29
CA GLN A 356 -29.24 -6.74 10.20
C GLN A 356 -30.05 -7.31 11.38
N LYS A 357 -30.27 -6.52 12.43
CA LYS A 357 -31.17 -6.86 13.55
C LYS A 357 -32.56 -6.32 13.25
#